data_AF-A0ABC8R668-F1
#
_entry.id   AF-A0ABC8R668-F1
#
_cell.length_a   1.000
_cell.length_b   1.000
_cell.length_c   1.000
_cell.angle_alpha   90.00
_cell.angle_beta   90.00
_cell.angle_gamma   90.00
#
_symmetry.space_group_name_H-M   'P 1'
#
loop_
_entity.id
_entity.type
_entity.pdbx_description
1 polymer ?
#
loop_
_entity_poly.entity_id
_entity_poly.type
_entity_poly.pdbx_seq_one_letter_code
_entity_poly.pdbx_strand_id
1 'polypeptide(L)'
;MSMQSVPIIDVHNLIVGEIVHSELERHHSACREWSFFQVINHGVSASLLEDLKREIVNFFQQPLEEKTKLWQQPDNHEGFGQLYVVSSQQKLDWSDMFYITTLPPTLRKTQLFENLPPKLRETMEAYSIEVKKLAMTILRQMARL
;
A
#
# COMPACT_ATOMS: atom_id res chain seq x y z
N MET A 1 24.93 20.97 -11.15
CA MET A 1 24.02 20.72 -10.01
C MET A 1 23.59 19.25 -10.11
N SER A 2 23.93 18.39 -9.15
CA SER A 2 23.38 17.03 -9.13
C SER A 2 21.89 17.13 -8.80
N MET A 3 21.03 16.52 -9.60
CA MET A 3 19.62 16.40 -9.24
C MET A 3 19.51 15.56 -7.97
N GLN A 4 18.92 16.13 -6.92
CA GLN A 4 18.53 15.36 -5.74
C GLN A 4 17.51 14.30 -6.16
N SER A 5 17.78 13.04 -5.86
CA SER A 5 16.88 11.91 -6.12
C SER A 5 16.30 11.38 -4.81
N VAL A 6 15.11 10.80 -4.89
CA VAL A 6 14.45 10.16 -3.74
C VAL A 6 15.39 9.10 -3.15
N PRO A 7 15.66 9.11 -1.83
CA PRO A 7 16.52 8.13 -1.19
C PRO A 7 15.99 6.71 -1.40
N ILE A 8 16.91 5.76 -1.56
CA ILE A 8 16.60 4.33 -1.67
C ILE A 8 17.12 3.65 -0.41
N ILE A 9 16.36 2.82 0.29
CA ILE A 9 16.82 2.10 1.49
C ILE A 9 16.86 0.62 1.19
N ASP A 10 18.02 0.00 1.41
CA ASP A 10 18.17 -1.45 1.34
C ASP A 10 17.71 -2.08 2.66
N VAL A 11 16.54 -2.71 2.64
CA VAL A 11 15.93 -3.30 3.83
C VAL A 11 16.73 -4.50 4.34
N HIS A 12 17.40 -5.24 3.47
CA HIS A 12 18.26 -6.35 3.90
C HIS A 12 19.44 -5.83 4.70
N ASN A 13 20.15 -4.82 4.19
CA ASN A 13 21.29 -4.20 4.89
C ASN A 13 20.86 -3.44 6.15
N LEU A 14 19.66 -2.88 6.15
CA LEU A 14 19.07 -2.25 7.33
C LEU A 14 18.85 -3.26 8.50
N ILE A 15 18.67 -4.54 8.19
CA ILE A 15 18.46 -5.62 9.17
C ILE A 15 19.78 -6.34 9.50
N VAL A 16 20.57 -6.69 8.48
CA VAL A 16 21.73 -7.56 8.59
C VAL A 16 23.00 -6.76 8.86
N GLY A 17 23.27 -6.59 10.16
CA GLY A 17 24.56 -6.54 10.86
C GLY A 17 25.79 -5.83 10.28
N GLU A 18 26.21 -6.12 9.06
CA GLU A 18 27.60 -5.87 8.64
C GLU A 18 27.86 -4.42 8.20
N ILE A 19 26.80 -3.69 7.80
CA ILE A 19 26.83 -2.26 7.43
C ILE A 19 25.67 -1.50 8.12
N VAL A 20 25.24 -1.95 9.31
CA VAL A 20 24.06 -1.39 9.99
C VAL A 20 24.21 0.11 10.22
N HIS A 21 25.41 0.61 10.53
CA HIS A 21 25.57 2.03 10.79
C HIS A 21 25.32 2.88 9.55
N SER A 22 25.85 2.52 8.37
CA SER A 22 25.68 3.36 7.18
C SER A 22 24.24 3.36 6.64
N GLU A 23 23.56 2.21 6.65
CA GLU A 23 22.20 2.14 6.11
C GLU A 23 21.17 2.69 7.09
N LEU A 24 21.38 2.52 8.40
CA LEU A 24 20.53 3.12 9.44
C LEU A 24 20.61 4.64 9.42
N GLU A 25 21.82 5.22 9.31
CA GLU A 25 21.99 6.68 9.20
C GLU A 25 21.32 7.23 7.93
N ARG A 26 21.46 6.52 6.80
CA ARG A 26 20.77 6.87 5.56
C ARG A 26 19.25 6.81 5.70
N HIS A 27 18.73 5.78 6.37
CA HIS A 27 17.31 5.66 6.68
C HIS A 27 16.81 6.81 7.56
N HIS A 28 17.55 7.16 8.62
CA HIS A 28 17.19 8.28 9.48
C HIS A 28 17.27 9.64 8.78
N SER A 29 18.31 9.88 7.99
CA SER A 29 18.43 11.08 7.14
C SER A 29 17.25 11.17 6.17
N ALA A 30 16.89 10.08 5.49
CA ALA A 30 15.73 10.05 4.61
C ALA A 30 14.42 10.38 5.36
N CYS A 31 14.24 9.86 6.58
CA CYS A 31 13.09 10.20 7.42
C CYS A 31 13.03 11.69 7.77
N ARG A 32 14.17 12.30 8.11
CA ARG A 32 14.26 13.71 8.55
C ARG A 32 14.18 14.71 7.39
N GLU A 33 14.87 14.42 6.31
CA GLU A 33 15.10 15.38 5.22
C GLU A 33 14.08 15.23 4.09
N TRP A 34 13.59 14.00 3.84
CA TRP A 34 12.67 13.72 2.74
C TRP A 34 11.26 13.36 3.18
N SER A 35 11.09 12.80 4.39
CA SER A 35 9.83 12.17 4.84
C SER A 35 9.29 11.07 3.90
N PHE A 36 10.10 10.65 2.91
CA PHE A 36 9.75 9.71 1.87
C PHE A 36 11.02 9.05 1.31
N PHE A 37 10.94 7.75 1.02
CA PHE A 37 12.03 6.99 0.43
C PHE A 37 11.49 5.75 -0.28
N GLN A 38 12.25 5.23 -1.23
CA GLN A 38 12.03 3.93 -1.84
C GLN A 38 12.69 2.84 -0.99
N VAL A 39 12.20 1.61 -1.08
CA VAL A 39 12.84 0.45 -0.45
C VAL A 39 13.18 -0.60 -1.49
N ILE A 40 14.33 -1.24 -1.35
CA ILE A 40 14.76 -2.39 -2.14
C ILE A 40 15.14 -3.55 -1.20
N ASN A 41 15.25 -4.76 -1.76
CA ASN A 41 15.58 -5.96 -0.98
C ASN A 41 14.64 -6.15 0.24
N HIS A 42 13.39 -5.75 0.07
CA HIS A 42 12.35 -5.65 1.11
C HIS A 42 11.71 -7.00 1.51
N GLY A 43 12.12 -8.10 0.89
CA GLY A 43 11.67 -9.45 1.24
C GLY A 43 10.27 -9.84 0.72
N VAL A 44 9.41 -8.89 0.33
CA VAL A 44 8.14 -9.20 -0.36
C VAL A 44 8.41 -9.89 -1.69
N SER A 45 7.78 -11.05 -1.91
CA SER A 45 7.96 -11.86 -3.12
C SER A 45 7.60 -11.08 -4.39
N ALA A 46 8.48 -11.15 -5.41
CA ALA A 46 8.21 -10.57 -6.72
C ALA A 46 6.98 -11.18 -7.39
N SER A 47 6.76 -12.49 -7.26
CA SER A 47 5.58 -13.14 -7.84
C SER A 47 4.27 -12.65 -7.20
N LEU A 48 4.28 -12.39 -5.89
CA LEU A 48 3.14 -11.85 -5.18
C LEU A 48 2.82 -10.42 -5.63
N LEU A 49 3.85 -9.60 -5.85
CA LEU A 49 3.69 -8.23 -6.37
C LEU A 49 3.12 -8.22 -7.79
N GLU A 50 3.63 -9.09 -8.67
CA GLU A 50 3.13 -9.20 -10.05
C GLU A 50 1.71 -9.76 -10.11
N ASP A 51 1.39 -10.74 -9.27
CA ASP A 51 0.02 -11.23 -9.12
C ASP A 51 -0.91 -10.12 -8.64
N LEU A 52 -0.52 -9.35 -7.62
CA LEU A 52 -1.35 -8.27 -7.09
C LEU A 52 -1.61 -7.20 -8.16
N LYS A 53 -0.56 -6.74 -8.85
CA LYS A 53 -0.69 -5.76 -9.93
C LYS A 53 -1.65 -6.24 -11.01
N ARG A 54 -1.49 -7.50 -11.45
CA ARG A 54 -2.34 -8.09 -12.48
C ARG A 54 -3.80 -8.17 -12.02
N GLU A 55 -4.07 -8.66 -10.82
CA GLU A 55 -5.44 -8.78 -10.34
C GLU A 55 -6.12 -7.42 -10.09
N ILE A 56 -5.36 -6.40 -9.66
CA ILE A 56 -5.86 -5.02 -9.58
C ILE A 56 -6.24 -4.51 -10.98
N VAL A 57 -5.36 -4.68 -11.97
CA VAL A 57 -5.65 -4.26 -13.36
C VAL A 57 -6.89 -4.98 -13.89
N ASN A 58 -6.97 -6.31 -13.70
CA ASN A 58 -8.11 -7.11 -14.10
C ASN A 58 -9.41 -6.58 -13.47
N PHE A 59 -9.40 -6.25 -12.18
CA PHE A 59 -10.55 -5.69 -11.49
C PHE A 59 -11.00 -4.35 -12.09
N PHE A 60 -10.08 -3.40 -12.31
CA PHE A 60 -10.44 -2.09 -12.86
C PHE A 60 -10.90 -2.15 -14.33
N GLN A 61 -10.46 -3.17 -15.09
CA GLN A 61 -10.91 -3.46 -16.45
C GLN A 61 -12.30 -4.09 -16.55
N GLN A 62 -12.88 -4.54 -15.42
CA GLN A 62 -14.25 -5.06 -15.42
C GLN A 62 -15.26 -3.96 -15.80
N PRO A 63 -16.42 -4.36 -16.37
CA PRO A 63 -17.53 -3.44 -16.60
C PRO A 63 -17.93 -2.70 -15.33
N LEU A 64 -18.48 -1.49 -15.49
CA LEU A 64 -18.90 -0.67 -14.36
C LEU A 64 -19.93 -1.41 -13.49
N GLU A 65 -20.82 -2.19 -14.11
CA GLU A 65 -21.86 -2.99 -13.45
C GLU A 65 -21.30 -4.05 -12.49
N GLU A 66 -20.11 -4.57 -12.78
CA GLU A 66 -19.42 -5.51 -11.90
C GLU A 66 -18.76 -4.77 -10.74
N LYS A 67 -18.12 -3.63 -11.03
CA LYS A 67 -17.45 -2.80 -10.01
C LYS A 67 -18.44 -2.15 -9.03
N THR A 68 -19.65 -1.80 -9.49
CA THR A 68 -20.70 -1.20 -8.65
C THR A 68 -21.31 -2.17 -7.65
N LYS A 69 -21.07 -3.48 -7.78
CA LYS A 69 -21.41 -4.46 -6.71
C LYS A 69 -20.63 -4.19 -5.42
N LEU A 70 -19.49 -3.50 -5.54
CA LEU A 70 -18.65 -3.09 -4.43
C LEU A 70 -18.74 -1.58 -4.16
N TRP A 71 -19.83 -0.92 -4.56
CA TRP A 71 -19.96 0.54 -4.42
C TRP A 71 -19.95 0.98 -2.96
N GLN A 72 -19.29 2.11 -2.70
CA GLN A 72 -19.29 2.77 -1.39
C GLN A 72 -20.71 3.10 -0.92
N GLN A 73 -20.96 3.03 0.38
CA GLN A 73 -22.26 3.39 0.96
C GLN A 73 -22.22 4.82 1.53
N PRO A 74 -23.35 5.52 1.68
CA PRO A 74 -23.37 6.92 2.14
C PRO A 74 -22.65 7.17 3.47
N ASP A 75 -22.57 6.17 4.34
CA ASP A 75 -21.93 6.21 5.66
C ASP A 75 -20.59 5.45 5.70
N ASN A 76 -20.07 5.03 4.54
CA ASN A 76 -18.90 4.17 4.45
C ASN A 76 -18.08 4.38 3.16
N HIS A 77 -16.82 4.80 3.32
CA HIS A 77 -15.87 5.02 2.22
C HIS A 77 -15.20 3.74 1.68
N GLU A 78 -15.43 2.57 2.26
CA GLU A 78 -14.90 1.32 1.71
C GLU A 78 -15.72 0.84 0.52
N GLY A 79 -15.03 0.44 -0.54
CA GLY A 79 -15.60 0.04 -1.83
C GLY A 79 -15.02 0.83 -2.99
N PHE A 80 -15.63 0.62 -4.17
CA PHE A 80 -15.41 1.38 -5.39
C PHE A 80 -16.18 2.70 -5.33
N GLY A 81 -15.50 3.82 -5.56
CA GLY A 81 -16.08 5.16 -5.51
C GLY A 81 -15.06 6.23 -5.17
N GLN A 82 -15.50 7.49 -5.14
CA GLN A 82 -14.69 8.65 -4.80
C GLN A 82 -15.00 9.14 -3.38
N LEU A 83 -14.04 9.82 -2.74
CA LEU A 83 -14.32 10.53 -1.49
C LEU A 83 -15.34 11.65 -1.72
N TYR A 84 -16.05 12.06 -0.66
CA TYR A 84 -17.18 12.99 -0.76
C TYR A 84 -16.85 14.30 -1.48
N VAL A 85 -17.85 14.81 -2.20
CA VAL A 85 -17.87 16.19 -2.69
C VAL A 85 -18.34 17.09 -1.54
N VAL A 86 -17.42 17.83 -0.94
CA VAL A 86 -17.68 18.70 0.21
C VAL A 86 -18.10 20.12 -0.17
N SER A 87 -17.87 20.52 -1.42
CA SER A 87 -18.30 21.84 -1.93
C SER A 87 -18.37 21.87 -3.45
N SER A 88 -19.10 22.85 -4.00
CA SER A 88 -19.15 23.12 -5.44
C SER A 88 -17.83 23.66 -6.02
N GLN A 89 -16.89 24.08 -5.17
CA GLN A 89 -15.57 24.59 -5.56
C GLN A 89 -14.50 23.50 -5.53
N GLN A 90 -14.84 22.30 -5.06
CA GLN A 90 -13.89 21.20 -4.97
C GLN A 90 -13.46 20.76 -6.36
N LYS A 91 -12.14 20.73 -6.56
CA LYS A 91 -11.53 20.10 -7.74
C LYS A 91 -11.48 18.60 -7.49
N LEU A 92 -12.00 17.82 -8.43
CA LEU A 92 -12.01 16.37 -8.37
C LEU A 92 -10.76 15.81 -9.03
N ASP A 93 -10.21 14.75 -8.43
CA ASP A 93 -9.10 14.02 -9.02
C ASP A 93 -9.57 13.25 -10.25
N TRP A 94 -8.74 13.23 -11.29
CA TRP A 94 -9.00 12.43 -12.49
C TRP A 94 -8.55 10.98 -12.25
N SER A 95 -9.30 10.27 -11.41
CA SER A 95 -9.02 8.88 -11.06
C SER A 95 -10.31 8.15 -10.69
N ASP A 96 -10.26 6.82 -10.73
CA ASP A 96 -11.20 5.95 -10.01
C ASP A 96 -10.46 5.38 -8.78
N MET A 97 -11.18 5.18 -7.68
CA MET A 97 -10.60 4.66 -6.44
C MET A 97 -11.36 3.41 -5.96
N PHE A 98 -10.61 2.46 -5.41
CA PHE A 98 -11.13 1.39 -4.57
C PHE A 98 -10.41 1.44 -3.23
N TYR A 99 -11.16 1.52 -2.14
CA TYR A 99 -10.62 1.57 -0.78
C TYR A 99 -11.15 0.42 0.05
N ILE A 100 -10.28 -0.28 0.79
CA ILE A 100 -10.71 -1.37 1.68
C ILE A 100 -9.77 -1.51 2.88
N THR A 101 -10.34 -1.74 4.05
CA THR A 101 -9.59 -2.04 5.27
C THR A 101 -9.15 -3.50 5.24
N THR A 102 -7.84 -3.75 5.26
CA THR A 102 -7.29 -5.11 5.24
C THR A 102 -6.90 -5.66 6.62
N LEU A 103 -6.61 -4.79 7.59
CA LEU A 103 -6.15 -5.18 8.93
C LEU A 103 -6.76 -4.29 10.04
N PRO A 104 -6.97 -4.86 11.24
CA PRO A 104 -6.97 -6.29 11.53
C PRO A 104 -8.16 -7.00 10.85
N PRO A 105 -8.16 -8.34 10.71
CA PRO A 105 -9.25 -9.07 10.07
C PRO A 105 -10.63 -8.78 10.68
N THR A 106 -10.69 -8.45 11.97
CA THR A 106 -11.92 -8.10 12.70
C THR A 106 -12.57 -6.80 12.24
N LEU A 107 -11.85 -5.90 11.54
CA LEU A 107 -12.41 -4.69 10.97
C LEU A 107 -12.83 -4.85 9.49
N ARG A 108 -12.56 -6.01 8.88
CA ARG A 108 -12.91 -6.25 7.49
C ARG A 108 -14.43 -6.31 7.34
N LYS A 109 -14.94 -5.62 6.32
CA LYS A 109 -16.33 -5.77 5.91
C LYS A 109 -16.52 -7.07 5.14
N THR A 110 -17.16 -8.05 5.78
CA THR A 110 -17.41 -9.38 5.20
C THR A 110 -18.01 -9.31 3.80
N GLN A 111 -19.06 -8.48 3.62
CA GLN A 111 -19.73 -8.30 2.33
C GLN A 111 -18.80 -7.79 1.23
N LEU A 112 -17.86 -6.87 1.52
CA LEU A 112 -16.91 -6.40 0.51
C LEU A 112 -15.90 -7.50 0.16
N PHE A 113 -15.37 -8.20 1.16
CA PHE A 113 -14.42 -9.29 0.93
C PHE A 113 -15.05 -10.46 0.17
N GLU A 114 -16.28 -10.85 0.48
CA GLU A 114 -16.98 -11.95 -0.21
C GLU A 114 -17.28 -11.64 -1.68
N ASN A 115 -17.49 -10.37 -2.02
CA ASN A 115 -17.79 -9.93 -3.39
C ASN A 115 -16.54 -9.56 -4.20
N LEU A 116 -15.33 -9.58 -3.60
CA LEU A 116 -14.10 -9.42 -4.37
C LEU A 116 -13.87 -10.64 -5.28
N PRO A 117 -13.30 -10.45 -6.49
CA PRO A 117 -12.80 -11.55 -7.28
C PRO A 117 -11.90 -12.47 -6.42
N PRO A 118 -12.13 -13.80 -6.40
CA PRO A 118 -11.47 -14.69 -5.44
C PRO A 118 -9.94 -14.57 -5.45
N LYS A 119 -9.33 -14.48 -6.64
CA LYS A 119 -7.89 -14.34 -6.80
C LYS A 119 -7.36 -13.00 -6.31
N LEU A 120 -8.10 -11.90 -6.52
CA LEU A 120 -7.75 -10.58 -5.99
C LEU A 120 -7.77 -10.60 -4.46
N ARG A 121 -8.83 -11.16 -3.86
CA ARG A 121 -8.96 -11.30 -2.41
C ARG A 121 -7.78 -12.06 -1.81
N GLU A 122 -7.48 -13.26 -2.31
CA GLU A 122 -6.37 -14.10 -1.83
C GLU A 122 -5.03 -13.37 -1.92
N THR A 123 -4.78 -12.73 -3.07
CA THR A 123 -3.52 -12.03 -3.32
C THR A 123 -3.37 -10.79 -2.43
N MET A 124 -4.45 -10.02 -2.25
CA MET A 124 -4.49 -8.87 -1.36
C MET A 124 -4.29 -9.27 0.11
N GLU A 125 -4.88 -10.38 0.55
CA GLU A 125 -4.69 -10.90 1.91
C GLU A 125 -3.24 -11.31 2.17
N ALA A 126 -2.62 -12.05 1.23
CA ALA A 126 -1.22 -12.41 1.30
C ALA A 126 -0.31 -11.16 1.32
N TYR A 127 -0.57 -10.20 0.43
CA TYR A 127 0.18 -8.95 0.36
C TYR A 127 0.07 -8.11 1.64
N SER A 128 -1.13 -8.01 2.22
CA SER A 128 -1.38 -7.27 3.47
C SER A 128 -0.52 -7.80 4.63
N ILE A 129 -0.34 -9.12 4.71
CA ILE A 129 0.52 -9.75 5.73
C ILE A 129 1.99 -9.36 5.52
N GLU A 130 2.49 -9.44 4.29
CA GLU A 130 3.88 -9.10 3.97
C GLU A 130 4.18 -7.61 4.16
N VAL A 131 3.28 -6.72 3.72
CA VAL A 131 3.43 -5.27 3.94
C VAL A 131 3.38 -4.92 5.43
N LYS A 132 2.52 -5.57 6.23
CA LYS A 132 2.53 -5.39 7.69
C LYS A 132 3.89 -5.75 8.29
N LYS A 133 4.47 -6.89 7.90
CA LYS A 133 5.81 -7.31 8.37
C LYS A 133 6.86 -6.27 7.99
N LEU A 134 6.87 -5.83 6.73
CA LEU A 134 7.79 -4.82 6.23
C LEU A 134 7.65 -3.48 6.97
N ALA A 135 6.42 -2.98 7.14
CA ALA A 135 6.13 -1.75 7.87
C ALA A 135 6.65 -1.83 9.31
N MET A 136 6.37 -2.93 10.02
CA MET A 136 6.88 -3.14 11.37
C MET A 136 8.41 -3.22 11.43
N THR A 137 9.06 -3.80 10.42
CA THR A 137 10.52 -3.79 10.33
C THR A 137 11.06 -2.37 10.19
N ILE A 138 10.53 -1.57 9.26
CA ILE A 138 10.96 -0.17 9.06
C ILE A 138 10.74 0.66 10.34
N LEU A 139 9.55 0.56 10.94
CA LEU A 139 9.22 1.27 12.18
C LEU A 139 10.15 0.91 13.35
N ARG A 140 10.55 -0.37 13.49
CA ARG A 140 11.52 -0.77 14.51
C ARG A 140 12.88 -0.13 14.30
N GLN A 141 13.34 0.01 13.06
CA GLN A 141 14.62 0.64 12.76
C GLN A 141 14.57 2.16 12.93
N MET A 142 13.40 2.77 12.68
CA MET A 142 13.14 4.18 12.98
C MET A 142 13.27 4.48 14.48
N ALA A 143 12.86 3.54 15.34
CA ALA A 143 12.93 3.69 16.79
C ALA A 143 14.32 3.43 17.41
N ARG A 144 15.26 2.88 16.64
CA ARG A 144 16.65 2.70 17.10
C ARG A 144 17.37 4.03 16.94
N LEU A 145 17.71 4.67 18.05
CA LEU A 145 18.60 5.83 18.14
C LEU A 145 20.03 5.36 18.41
#